data_AF-A0A7S4C950-F1
#
_entry.id   AF-A0A7S4C950-F1
#
_cell.length_a   1.000
_cell.length_b   1.000
_cell.length_c   1.000
_cell.angle_alpha   90.00
_cell.angle_beta   90.00
_cell.angle_gamma   90.00
#
_symmetry.space_group_name_H-M   'P 1'
#
loop_
_entity.id
_entity.type
_entity.pdbx_description
1 polymer ?
#
loop_
_entity_poly.entity_id
_entity_poly.type
_entity_poly.pdbx_seq_one_letter_code
_entity_poly.pdbx_strand_id
1 'polypeptide(L)'
;HQGATATMEAWTRDEKPNLSWSHPWATAPATAIARGFMGIVPTAPAYQRFDVKPQPGNVSAAEITLPTLSGAIWVSFKQVPGLSFLLAIRPPPNTLSRVCLPRL
;
A
#
# COMPACT_ATOMS: atom_id res chain seq x y z
N HIS A 1 -12.39 8.55 22.07
CA HIS A 1 -11.23 8.37 21.17
C HIS A 1 -9.95 8.27 22.01
N GLN A 2 -9.00 7.39 21.66
CA GLN A 2 -7.77 7.17 22.43
C GLN A 2 -6.60 8.09 22.02
N GLY A 3 -6.71 8.88 20.93
CA GLY A 3 -5.73 9.91 20.57
C GLY A 3 -4.36 9.43 20.07
N ALA A 4 -4.26 8.18 19.62
CA ALA A 4 -2.99 7.58 19.20
C ALA A 4 -2.42 8.23 17.92
N THR A 5 -1.11 8.49 17.92
CA THR A 5 -0.31 8.98 16.78
C THR A 5 0.67 7.92 16.24
N ALA A 6 0.72 6.76 16.89
CA ALA A 6 1.48 5.58 16.49
C ALA A 6 0.60 4.32 16.66
N THR A 7 1.03 3.19 16.12
CA THR A 7 0.30 1.92 16.28
C THR A 7 0.45 1.41 17.70
N MET A 8 -0.67 1.09 18.35
CA MET A 8 -0.67 0.50 19.69
C MET A 8 -0.37 -1.01 19.63
N GLU A 9 0.14 -1.56 20.74
CA GLU A 9 0.42 -2.99 20.88
C GLU A 9 -0.85 -3.86 20.85
N ALA A 10 -1.94 -3.35 21.42
CA ALA A 10 -3.25 -4.02 21.46
C ALA A 10 -4.34 -3.02 21.06
N TRP A 11 -5.59 -3.47 20.92
CA TRP A 11 -6.68 -2.62 20.46
C TRP A 11 -7.08 -1.58 21.50
N THR A 12 -7.13 -1.97 22.78
CA THR A 12 -7.51 -1.07 23.87
C THR A 12 -6.66 -1.28 25.13
N ARG A 13 -6.62 -0.24 25.97
CA ARG A 13 -5.98 -0.31 27.29
C ARG A 13 -6.70 -1.26 28.25
N ASP A 14 -8.02 -1.41 28.11
CA ASP A 14 -8.80 -2.28 29.00
C ASP A 14 -8.46 -3.76 28.77
N GLU A 15 -8.18 -4.15 27.52
CA GLU A 15 -7.71 -5.49 27.17
C GLU A 15 -6.27 -5.75 27.63
N LYS A 16 -5.40 -4.73 27.56
CA LYS A 16 -4.00 -4.81 27.97
C LYS A 16 -3.57 -3.54 28.72
N PRO A 17 -3.73 -3.49 30.04
CA PRO A 17 -3.44 -2.29 30.83
C PRO A 17 -1.99 -1.79 30.74
N ASN A 18 -1.06 -2.69 30.40
CA ASN A 18 0.37 -2.43 30.21
C ASN A 18 0.79 -2.36 28.72
N LEU A 19 -0.11 -2.01 27.81
CA LEU A 19 0.23 -1.91 26.38
C LEU A 19 1.23 -0.78 26.11
N SER A 20 2.09 -1.01 25.10
CA SER A 20 2.84 0.08 24.47
C SER A 20 1.97 0.84 23.49
N TRP A 21 2.04 2.18 23.54
CA TRP A 21 1.38 3.09 22.60
C TRP A 21 2.15 3.25 21.27
N SER A 22 3.31 2.62 21.15
CA SER A 22 4.15 2.61 19.96
C SER A 22 4.74 1.22 19.80
N HIS A 23 4.03 0.36 19.08
CA HIS A 23 4.41 -1.03 18.89
C HIS A 23 4.40 -1.42 17.40
N PRO A 24 5.57 -1.82 16.85
CA PRO A 24 5.72 -2.00 15.41
C PRO A 24 4.97 -3.21 14.84
N TRP A 25 4.62 -4.21 15.65
CA TRP A 25 3.90 -5.39 15.14
C TRP A 25 2.50 -5.07 14.58
N ALA A 26 1.96 -3.91 14.91
CA ALA A 26 0.63 -3.46 14.54
C ALA A 26 0.70 -2.55 13.30
N THR A 27 1.87 -2.43 12.67
CA THR A 27 2.09 -1.68 11.44
C THR A 27 1.69 -2.45 10.17
N ALA A 28 1.05 -3.61 10.33
CA ALA A 28 0.48 -4.38 9.22
C ALA A 28 -0.32 -3.54 8.19
N PRO A 29 -1.08 -2.48 8.59
CA PRO A 29 -1.72 -1.58 7.63
C PRO A 29 -0.78 -0.98 6.58
N ALA A 30 0.48 -0.67 6.91
CA ALA A 30 1.43 -0.12 5.94
C ALA A 30 1.72 -1.13 4.80
N THR A 31 1.88 -2.41 5.15
CA THR A 31 2.06 -3.48 4.17
C THR A 31 0.77 -3.76 3.41
N ALA A 32 -0.39 -3.73 4.07
CA ALA A 32 -1.69 -3.89 3.43
C ALA A 32 -1.95 -2.76 2.41
N ILE A 33 -1.54 -1.53 2.71
CA ILE A 33 -1.63 -0.40 1.77
C ILE A 33 -0.72 -0.65 0.56
N ALA A 34 0.57 -0.94 0.76
CA ALA A 34 1.51 -1.10 -0.36
C ALA A 34 1.18 -2.31 -1.25
N ARG A 35 0.94 -3.48 -0.64
CA ARG A 35 0.79 -4.76 -1.37
C ARG A 35 -0.65 -5.12 -1.68
N GLY A 36 -1.61 -4.68 -0.86
CA GLY A 36 -3.03 -4.97 -1.06
C GLY A 36 -3.72 -3.85 -1.82
N PHE A 37 -3.83 -2.68 -1.20
CA PHE A 37 -4.59 -1.54 -1.74
C PHE A 37 -3.96 -0.95 -3.02
N MET A 38 -2.66 -0.64 -2.99
CA MET A 38 -1.91 -0.19 -4.15
C MET A 38 -1.51 -1.37 -5.06
N GLY A 39 -1.53 -2.59 -4.53
CA GLY A 39 -1.30 -3.82 -5.29
C GLY A 39 0.13 -3.97 -5.83
N ILE A 40 1.13 -3.37 -5.17
CA ILE A 40 2.54 -3.46 -5.58
C ILE A 40 3.16 -4.69 -4.94
N VAL A 41 3.27 -5.79 -5.69
CA VAL A 41 3.69 -7.10 -5.16
C VAL A 41 4.90 -7.61 -5.95
N PRO A 42 6.04 -7.92 -5.28
CA PRO A 42 7.20 -8.47 -5.97
C PRO A 42 6.90 -9.88 -6.47
N THR A 43 7.20 -10.14 -7.74
CA THR A 43 7.12 -11.46 -8.38
C THR A 43 8.52 -12.02 -8.71
N ALA A 44 9.57 -11.27 -8.36
CA ALA A 44 10.96 -11.69 -8.32
C ALA A 44 11.71 -10.97 -7.20
N PRO A 45 12.88 -11.48 -6.76
CA PRO A 45 13.70 -10.83 -5.75
C PRO A 45 14.00 -9.37 -6.07
N ALA A 46 14.17 -8.55 -5.03
CA ALA A 46 14.51 -7.13 -5.12
C ALA A 46 13.52 -6.24 -5.92
N TYR A 47 12.36 -6.75 -6.33
CA TYR A 47 11.42 -6.10 -7.27
C TYR A 47 11.96 -5.98 -8.70
N GLN A 48 12.82 -6.90 -9.15
CA GLN A 48 13.17 -7.00 -10.57
C GLN A 48 11.94 -7.26 -11.46
N ARG A 49 10.97 -7.99 -10.92
CA ARG A 49 9.62 -8.14 -11.48
C ARG A 49 8.59 -7.90 -10.39
N PHE A 50 7.49 -7.22 -10.74
CA PHE A 50 6.41 -6.96 -9.81
C PHE A 50 5.08 -6.74 -10.52
N ASP A 51 4.00 -6.96 -9.78
CA ASP A 51 2.65 -6.61 -10.20
C ASP A 51 2.29 -5.22 -9.67
N VAL A 52 1.45 -4.49 -10.41
CA VAL A 52 0.74 -3.29 -9.95
C VAL A 52 -0.75 -3.52 -10.22
N LYS A 53 -1.49 -3.82 -9.15
CA LYS A 53 -2.93 -4.17 -9.21
C LYS A 53 -3.75 -3.41 -8.16
N PRO A 54 -4.05 -2.12 -8.37
CA PRO A 54 -4.81 -1.33 -7.41
C PRO A 54 -6.18 -1.96 -7.08
N GLN A 55 -6.57 -1.93 -5.81
CA GLN A 55 -7.87 -2.37 -5.28
C GLN A 55 -8.58 -1.16 -4.63
N PRO A 56 -9.06 -0.21 -5.45
CA PRO A 56 -9.31 1.16 -4.97
C PRO A 56 -10.62 1.30 -4.17
N GLY A 57 -11.54 0.33 -4.23
CA GLY A 57 -12.84 0.42 -3.56
C GLY A 57 -13.56 1.73 -3.91
N ASN A 58 -13.94 2.50 -2.89
CA ASN A 58 -14.55 3.83 -3.06
C ASN A 58 -13.55 5.00 -2.98
N VAL A 59 -12.24 4.74 -2.89
CA VAL A 59 -11.22 5.79 -2.75
C VAL A 59 -10.98 6.45 -4.10
N SER A 60 -11.26 7.74 -4.23
CA SER A 60 -11.19 8.46 -5.51
C SER A 60 -9.77 8.66 -6.04
N ALA A 61 -8.75 8.70 -5.17
CA ALA A 61 -7.36 8.83 -5.57
C ALA A 61 -6.41 8.32 -4.49
N ALA A 62 -5.25 7.80 -4.90
CA ALA A 62 -4.14 7.49 -4.00
C ALA A 62 -2.80 7.54 -4.72
N GLU A 63 -1.74 7.76 -3.96
CA GLU A 63 -0.36 7.79 -4.45
C GLU A 63 0.58 7.16 -3.43
N ILE A 64 1.61 6.45 -3.92
CA ILE A 64 2.66 5.86 -3.10
C ILE A 64 4.00 5.94 -3.81
N THR A 65 5.06 6.20 -3.03
CA THR A 65 6.44 5.92 -3.41
C THR A 65 6.95 4.79 -2.53
N LEU A 66 7.18 3.62 -3.12
CA LEU A 66 7.68 2.44 -2.41
C LEU A 66 9.18 2.29 -2.66
N PRO A 67 10.05 2.53 -1.67
CA PRO A 67 11.48 2.25 -1.80
C PRO A 67 11.71 0.74 -1.89
N THR A 68 12.48 0.30 -2.87
CA THR A 68 12.89 -1.10 -3.05
C THR A 68 14.38 -1.18 -3.35
N LEU A 69 14.95 -2.39 -3.32
CA LEU A 69 16.35 -2.62 -3.68
C LEU A 69 16.66 -2.27 -5.14
N SER A 70 15.71 -2.47 -6.06
CA SER A 70 15.86 -2.09 -7.48
C SER A 70 15.61 -0.60 -7.74
N GLY A 71 15.25 0.20 -6.72
CA GLY A 71 14.91 1.62 -6.83
C GLY A 71 13.49 1.93 -6.36
N ALA A 72 13.13 3.21 -6.33
CA ALA A 72 11.80 3.63 -5.90
C ALA A 72 10.75 3.36 -6.98
N ILE A 73 9.67 2.68 -6.60
CA ILE A 73 8.48 2.47 -7.45
C ILE A 73 7.46 3.54 -7.07
N TRP A 74 7.09 4.41 -8.00
CA TRP A 74 6.01 5.38 -7.80
C TRP A 74 4.75 4.93 -8.54
N VAL A 75 3.61 4.95 -7.86
CA VAL A 75 2.29 4.59 -8.41
C VAL A 75 1.26 5.60 -7.93
N SER A 76 0.42 6.10 -8.83
CA SER A 76 -0.66 7.01 -8.53
C SER A 76 -1.90 6.63 -9.34
N PHE A 77 -3.08 6.69 -8.72
CA PHE A 77 -4.34 6.49 -9.44
C PHE A 77 -5.38 7.55 -9.09
N LYS A 78 -6.30 7.77 -10.03
CA LYS A 78 -7.56 8.50 -9.85
C LYS A 78 -8.70 7.68 -10.43
N GLN A 79 -9.85 7.68 -9.77
CA GLN A 79 -11.04 6.98 -10.25
C GLN A 79 -12.32 7.80 -10.09
N VAL A 80 -13.24 7.57 -11.02
CA VAL A 80 -14.68 7.80 -10.83
C VAL A 80 -15.34 6.42 -10.83
N PRO A 81 -15.82 5.92 -9.68
CA PRO A 81 -16.38 4.58 -9.57
C PRO A 81 -17.44 4.30 -10.66
N GLY A 82 -17.32 3.18 -11.36
CA GLY A 82 -18.23 2.82 -12.44
C GLY A 82 -17.99 3.51 -13.78
N LEU A 83 -17.07 4.48 -13.86
CA LEU A 83 -16.92 5.34 -15.04
C LEU A 83 -15.51 5.39 -15.60
N SER A 84 -14.50 5.63 -14.77
CA SER A 84 -13.12 5.80 -15.26
C SER A 84 -12.07 5.47 -14.20
N PHE A 85 -10.92 5.00 -14.68
CA PHE A 85 -9.75 4.71 -13.85
C PHE A 85 -8.49 5.15 -14.60
N LEU A 86 -7.76 6.10 -14.04
CA LEU A 86 -6.47 6.58 -14.54
C LEU A 86 -5.37 6.08 -13.63
N LEU A 87 -4.42 5.32 -14.19
CA LEU A 87 -3.25 4.78 -13.48
C LEU A 87 -1.97 5.33 -14.09
N ALA A 88 -1.10 5.87 -13.25
CA ALA A 88 0.24 6.30 -13.62
C ALA A 88 1.26 5.53 -12.79
N ILE A 89 2.30 5.01 -13.46
CA ILE A 89 3.39 4.27 -12.81
C ILE A 89 4.75 4.78 -13.29
N ARG A 90 5.74 4.75 -12.40
CA ARG A 90 7.15 4.99 -12.71
C ARG A 90 7.96 3.85 -12.12
N PRO A 91 8.20 2.76 -12.88
CA PRO A 91 9.07 1.68 -12.47
C PRO A 91 10.54 2.14 -12.51
N PRO A 92 11.40 1.61 -11.63
CA PRO A 92 12.85 1.81 -11.74
C PRO A 92 13.40 1.27 -13.06
N PRO A 93 14.53 1.80 -13.57
CA PRO A 93 15.23 1.23 -14.72
C PRO A 93 15.52 -0.27 -14.54
N ASN A 94 15.55 -1.02 -15.64
CA ASN A 94 15.86 -2.47 -15.65
C ASN A 94 14.92 -3.33 -14.79
N THR A 95 13.68 -2.90 -14.57
CA THR A 95 12.62 -3.69 -13.95
C THR A 95 11.48 -3.95 -14.92
N LEU A 96 10.70 -5.00 -14.68
CA LEU A 96 9.50 -5.32 -15.45
C LEU A 96 8.28 -5.30 -14.53
N SER A 97 7.25 -4.55 -14.93
CA SER A 97 5.99 -4.49 -14.20
C SER A 97 4.84 -5.09 -15.01
N ARG A 98 3.98 -5.88 -14.35
CA ARG A 98 2.69 -6.28 -14.90
C ARG A 98 1.60 -5.39 -14.31
N VAL A 99 0.93 -4.63 -15.16
CA VAL A 99 -0.13 -3.71 -14.73
C VAL A 99 -1.51 -4.34 -14.93
N CYS A 100 -2.34 -4.27 -13.90
CA CYS A 100 -3.73 -4.73 -13.91
C CYS A 100 -4.65 -3.56 -13.58
N LEU A 101 -5.61 -3.27 -14.46
CA LEU A 101 -6.63 -2.27 -14.20
C LEU A 101 -7.84 -2.91 -13.50
N PRO A 102 -8.49 -2.22 -12.55
CA PRO A 102 -9.75 -2.67 -11.99
C PRO A 102 -10.83 -2.67 -13.09
N ARG A 103 -11.83 -3.53 -12.91
CA ARG A 103 -13.04 -3.49 -13.73
C ARG A 103 -13.83 -2.23 -13.34
N LEU A 104 -14.24 -1.46 -14.35
CA LEU A 104 -15.16 -0.33 -14.21
C LEU A 104 -16.58 -0.86 -13.95
#